data_AF-A0A945L9C6-F1
#
_entry.id   AF-A0A945L9C6-F1
#
_cell.length_a   1.000
_cell.length_b   1.000
_cell.length_c   1.000
_cell.angle_alpha   90.00
_cell.angle_beta   90.00
_cell.angle_gamma   90.00
#
_symmetry.space_group_name_H-M   'P 1'
#
loop_
_entity.id
_entity.type
_entity.pdbx_description
1 polymer ?
#
loop_
_entity_poly.entity_id
_entity_poly.type
_entity_poly.pdbx_seq_one_letter_code
_entity_poly.pdbx_strand_id
1 'polypeptide(L)'
;SHAFREEKLENGESRVVLKVPAVLAPIKAAILPLTKKDGMPEKAREIMKMLRFDFNCQYEEKDSIGKRYRRQDAIGTPFCITVDHQTLEDNTVTLRDRDTMIQERISVEKLHSIIAEKVNIAKYLA
;
A
#
# COMPACT_ATOMS: atom_id res chain seq x y z
N SER A 1 -14.06 -17.86 -7.27
CA SER A 1 -14.72 -16.60 -6.89
C SER A 1 -14.71 -16.32 -5.38
N HIS A 2 -13.75 -16.84 -4.59
CA HIS A 2 -13.75 -16.74 -3.10
C HIS A 2 -13.02 -15.52 -2.49
N ALA A 3 -12.27 -14.75 -3.31
CA ALA A 3 -11.43 -13.66 -2.81
C ALA A 3 -12.16 -12.31 -2.69
N PHE A 4 -13.25 -12.11 -3.44
CA PHE A 4 -14.06 -10.89 -3.36
C PHE A 4 -14.88 -10.92 -2.06
N ARG A 5 -14.78 -9.87 -1.25
CA ARG A 5 -15.52 -9.72 0.00
C ARG A 5 -16.07 -8.31 0.14
N GLU A 6 -17.28 -8.24 0.67
CA GLU A 6 -17.85 -7.01 1.22
C GLU A 6 -17.79 -7.09 2.73
N GLU A 7 -17.09 -6.15 3.35
CA GLU A 7 -16.90 -6.10 4.79
C GLU A 7 -17.60 -4.87 5.36
N LYS A 8 -18.44 -5.07 6.38
CA LYS A 8 -18.98 -3.97 7.19
C LYS A 8 -17.94 -3.56 8.21
N LEU A 9 -17.66 -2.26 8.28
CA LEU A 9 -16.76 -1.65 9.23
C LEU A 9 -17.54 -1.25 10.49
N GLU A 10 -16.84 -1.08 11.60
CA GLU A 10 -17.44 -0.72 12.90
C GLU A 10 -18.19 0.61 12.88
N ASN A 11 -17.80 1.53 11.99
CA ASN A 11 -18.44 2.83 11.80
C ASN A 11 -19.73 2.77 10.96
N GLY A 12 -20.19 1.57 10.58
CA GLY A 12 -21.40 1.37 9.76
C GLY A 12 -21.19 1.51 8.25
N GLU A 13 -19.98 1.89 7.80
CA GLU A 13 -19.64 1.89 6.38
C GLU A 13 -19.31 0.48 5.88
N SER A 14 -19.38 0.25 4.57
CA SER A 14 -18.89 -0.99 3.95
C SER A 14 -17.67 -0.74 3.07
N ARG A 15 -16.76 -1.72 3.00
CA ARG A 15 -15.69 -1.76 2.00
C ARG A 15 -15.80 -2.99 1.14
N VAL A 16 -15.43 -2.83 -0.12
CA VAL A 16 -15.14 -3.94 -1.03
C VAL A 16 -13.64 -4.23 -0.93
N VAL A 17 -13.29 -5.49 -0.73
CA VAL A 17 -11.89 -5.93 -0.69
C VAL A 17 -11.70 -7.18 -1.52
N LEU A 18 -10.67 -7.20 -2.35
CA LEU A 18 -10.23 -8.38 -3.07
C LEU A 18 -9.08 -9.03 -2.30
N LYS A 19 -9.40 -9.99 -1.43
CA LYS A 19 -8.45 -10.72 -0.59
C LYS A 19 -7.71 -11.82 -1.36
N VAL A 20 -7.07 -11.45 -2.46
CA VAL A 20 -6.15 -12.35 -3.17
C VAL A 20 -4.85 -12.47 -2.37
N PRO A 21 -4.20 -13.64 -2.31
CA PRO A 21 -2.88 -13.78 -1.71
C PRO A 21 -1.91 -12.72 -2.25
N ALA A 22 -1.07 -12.12 -1.39
CA ALA A 22 -0.17 -11.03 -1.79
C ALA A 22 0.77 -11.42 -2.95
N VAL A 23 1.18 -12.69 -3.00
CA VAL A 23 1.99 -13.28 -4.09
C VAL A 23 1.26 -13.22 -5.45
N LEU A 24 -0.08 -13.27 -5.46
CA LEU A 24 -0.91 -13.23 -6.68
C LEU A 24 -1.46 -11.83 -7.00
N ALA A 25 -1.36 -10.87 -6.08
CA ALA A 25 -1.87 -9.53 -6.31
C ALA A 25 -1.20 -8.86 -7.52
N PRO A 26 -1.94 -8.29 -8.49
CA PRO A 26 -1.35 -7.68 -9.67
C PRO A 26 -0.43 -6.51 -9.33
N ILE A 27 -0.87 -5.66 -8.39
CA ILE A 27 -0.09 -4.54 -7.83
C ILE A 27 0.31 -4.94 -6.41
N LYS A 28 1.60 -4.84 -6.10
CA LYS A 28 2.15 -5.24 -4.80
C LYS A 28 2.10 -4.10 -3.78
N ALA A 29 2.35 -2.88 -4.25
CA ALA A 29 2.33 -1.68 -3.41
C ALA A 29 1.78 -0.48 -4.17
N ALA A 30 0.94 0.30 -3.50
CA ALA A 30 0.49 1.62 -3.96
C ALA A 30 1.17 2.72 -3.15
N ILE A 31 1.74 3.72 -3.82
CA ILE A 31 2.49 4.81 -3.20
C ILE A 31 1.64 6.07 -3.31
N LEU A 32 1.30 6.62 -2.14
CA LEU A 32 0.23 7.59 -1.96
C LEU A 32 0.77 8.84 -1.23
N PRO A 33 1.13 9.92 -1.93
CA PRO A 33 1.45 11.17 -1.26
C PRO A 33 0.19 11.77 -0.63
N LEU A 34 0.28 12.19 0.64
CA LEU A 34 -0.86 12.72 1.39
C LEU A 34 -1.44 13.97 0.72
N THR A 35 -0.57 14.84 0.21
CA THR A 35 -0.93 16.03 -0.54
C THR A 35 -0.22 16.07 -1.90
N LYS A 36 -0.71 16.92 -2.81
CA LYS A 36 -0.12 17.11 -4.16
C LYS A 36 0.94 18.20 -4.20
N LYS A 37 1.49 18.59 -3.06
CA LYS A 37 2.41 19.72 -2.91
C LYS A 37 3.45 19.41 -1.84
N ASP A 38 4.24 20.41 -1.50
CA ASP A 38 5.19 20.38 -0.38
C ASP A 38 6.25 19.27 -0.50
N GLY A 39 6.66 18.89 -1.73
CA GLY A 39 7.70 17.88 -1.95
C GLY A 39 7.27 16.42 -1.78
N MET A 40 6.03 16.17 -1.32
CA MET A 40 5.53 14.80 -1.12
C MET A 40 5.42 14.00 -2.43
N PRO A 41 4.92 14.56 -3.55
CA PRO A 41 4.90 13.85 -4.83
C PRO A 41 6.30 13.42 -5.30
N GLU A 42 7.31 14.26 -5.09
CA GLU A 42 8.70 13.99 -5.45
C GLU A 42 9.24 12.84 -4.62
N LYS A 43 9.08 12.89 -3.29
CA LYS A 43 9.50 11.81 -2.39
C LYS A 43 8.77 10.50 -2.65
N ALA A 44 7.48 10.56 -2.96
CA ALA A 44 6.69 9.39 -3.35
C ALA A 44 7.21 8.76 -4.66
N ARG A 45 7.58 9.56 -5.67
CA ARG A 45 8.18 9.05 -6.92
C ARG A 45 9.57 8.45 -6.69
N GLU A 46 10.35 9.02 -5.77
CA GLU A 46 11.64 8.44 -5.35
C GLU A 46 11.46 7.04 -4.76
N ILE A 47 10.53 6.89 -3.80
CA ILE A 47 10.20 5.60 -3.19
C ILE A 47 9.68 4.61 -4.25
N MET A 48 8.83 5.06 -5.17
CA MET A 48 8.36 4.23 -6.28
C MET A 48 9.53 3.75 -7.15
N LYS A 49 10.50 4.63 -7.47
CA LYS A 49 11.67 4.26 -8.28
C LYS A 49 12.54 3.21 -7.58
N MET A 50 12.65 3.27 -6.26
CA MET A 50 13.35 2.27 -5.45
C MET A 50 12.69 0.88 -5.51
N LEU A 51 11.34 0.82 -5.55
CA LEU A 51 10.60 -0.43 -5.46
C LEU A 51 10.21 -1.04 -6.81
N ARG A 52 10.05 -0.22 -7.86
CA ARG A 52 9.41 -0.63 -9.13
C ARG A 52 10.14 -1.72 -9.94
N PHE A 53 11.42 -1.94 -9.69
CA PHE A 53 12.20 -2.94 -10.43
C PHE A 53 11.95 -4.36 -9.91
N ASP A 54 11.60 -4.48 -8.63
CA ASP A 54 11.33 -5.76 -7.98
C ASP A 54 9.83 -6.02 -7.82
N PHE A 55 9.02 -4.97 -7.76
CA PHE A 55 7.59 -5.06 -7.50
C PHE A 55 6.78 -4.22 -8.49
N ASN A 56 5.63 -4.74 -8.90
CA ASN A 56 4.66 -3.93 -9.61
C ASN A 56 4.04 -2.92 -8.64
N CYS A 57 4.42 -1.66 -8.79
CA CYS A 57 3.98 -0.55 -7.94
C CYS A 57 3.07 0.41 -8.70
N GLN A 58 2.11 1.01 -7.98
CA GLN A 58 1.24 2.05 -8.53
C GLN A 58 1.43 3.36 -7.77
N TYR A 59 1.52 4.48 -8.47
CA TYR A 59 1.49 5.81 -7.87
C TYR A 59 0.08 6.40 -7.97
N GLU A 60 -0.43 7.00 -6.90
CA GLU A 60 -1.76 7.58 -6.90
C GLU A 60 -1.91 8.79 -5.97
N GLU A 61 -2.27 9.94 -6.55
CA GLU A 61 -2.39 11.22 -5.85
C GLU A 61 -3.80 11.87 -5.94
N LYS A 62 -4.78 11.21 -6.55
CA LYS A 62 -6.14 11.75 -6.76
C LYS A 62 -7.07 11.38 -5.59
N ASP A 63 -7.96 12.30 -5.20
CA ASP A 63 -8.93 12.13 -4.09
C ASP A 63 -8.29 12.07 -2.69
N SER A 64 -9.11 11.94 -1.64
CA SER A 64 -8.64 11.80 -0.25
C SER A 64 -7.99 10.44 0.00
N ILE A 65 -7.07 10.37 0.96
CA ILE A 65 -6.30 9.15 1.27
C ILE A 65 -7.22 7.94 1.55
N GLY A 66 -8.33 8.15 2.28
CA GLY A 66 -9.30 7.09 2.56
C GLY A 66 -9.95 6.50 1.30
N LYS A 67 -10.29 7.34 0.30
CA LYS A 67 -10.82 6.87 -0.99
C LYS A 67 -9.77 6.07 -1.77
N ARG A 68 -8.50 6.48 -1.72
CA ARG A 68 -7.40 5.74 -2.34
C ARG A 68 -7.21 4.37 -1.70
N TYR A 69 -7.21 4.28 -0.37
CA TYR A 69 -7.17 2.99 0.32
C TYR A 69 -8.32 2.08 -0.09
N ARG A 70 -9.55 2.58 -0.20
CA ARG A 70 -10.71 1.77 -0.65
C ARG A 70 -10.55 1.26 -2.09
N ARG A 71 -10.03 2.09 -3.00
CA ARG A 71 -9.73 1.68 -4.38
C ARG A 71 -8.67 0.58 -4.43
N GLN A 72 -7.61 0.73 -3.64
CA GLN A 72 -6.53 -0.25 -3.54
C GLN A 72 -6.98 -1.56 -2.89
N ASP A 73 -7.83 -1.49 -1.84
CA ASP A 73 -8.46 -2.66 -1.22
C ASP A 73 -9.31 -3.43 -2.24
N ALA A 74 -10.13 -2.72 -3.03
CA ALA A 74 -11.04 -3.33 -4.01
C ALA A 74 -10.31 -4.01 -5.19
N ILE A 75 -9.13 -3.53 -5.58
CA ILE A 75 -8.31 -4.16 -6.62
C ILE A 75 -7.27 -5.15 -6.05
N GLY A 76 -7.24 -5.31 -4.73
CA GLY A 76 -6.46 -6.34 -4.05
C GLY A 76 -5.00 -5.99 -3.83
N THR A 77 -4.61 -4.72 -3.92
CA THR A 77 -3.24 -4.28 -3.62
C THR A 77 -2.93 -4.54 -2.14
N PRO A 78 -1.91 -5.36 -1.80
CA PRO A 78 -1.64 -5.75 -0.42
C PRO A 78 -1.18 -4.60 0.47
N PHE A 79 -0.39 -3.68 -0.08
CA PHE A 79 0.24 -2.61 0.68
C PHE A 79 -0.05 -1.23 0.11
N CYS A 80 -0.43 -0.30 0.98
CA CYS A 80 -0.46 1.13 0.65
C CYS A 80 0.61 1.85 1.47
N ILE A 81 1.48 2.60 0.80
CA ILE A 81 2.57 3.37 1.40
C ILE A 81 2.18 4.84 1.31
N THR A 82 1.97 5.47 2.45
CA THR A 82 1.59 6.88 2.53
C THR A 82 2.80 7.74 2.88
N VAL A 83 3.02 8.76 2.05
CA VAL A 83 4.08 9.77 2.23
C VAL A 83 3.44 11.03 2.79
N ASP A 84 3.83 11.43 4.00
CA ASP A 84 3.28 12.61 4.70
C ASP A 84 4.40 13.60 5.06
N HIS A 85 4.08 14.63 5.85
CA HIS A 85 5.06 15.65 6.23
C HIS A 85 6.22 15.06 7.04
N GLN A 86 5.92 14.13 7.94
CA GLN A 86 6.93 13.52 8.79
C GLN A 86 7.90 12.68 7.94
N THR A 87 7.46 12.09 6.82
CA THR A 87 8.36 11.42 5.87
C THR A 87 9.47 12.33 5.35
N LEU A 88 9.22 13.62 5.18
CA LEU A 88 10.23 14.57 4.70
C LEU A 88 11.24 14.94 5.78
N GLU A 89 10.88 14.74 7.06
CA GLU A 89 11.72 15.06 8.21
C GLU A 89 12.58 13.87 8.64
N ASP A 90 11.99 12.67 8.71
CA ASP A 90 12.64 11.49 9.31
C ASP A 90 12.79 10.29 8.35
N ASN A 91 12.41 10.45 7.08
CA ASN A 91 12.46 9.40 6.06
C ASN A 91 11.70 8.11 6.45
N THR A 92 10.64 8.24 7.26
CA THR A 92 9.71 7.15 7.59
C THR A 92 8.35 7.36 6.92
N VAL A 93 7.70 6.25 6.56
CA VAL A 93 6.41 6.24 5.87
C VAL A 93 5.39 5.43 6.65
N THR A 94 4.11 5.69 6.38
CA THR A 94 3.02 4.87 6.91
C THR A 94 2.73 3.73 5.94
N LEU A 95 2.99 2.50 6.35
CA LEU A 95 2.64 1.28 5.61
C LEU A 95 1.31 0.74 6.13
N ARG A 96 0.34 0.55 5.23
CA ARG A 96 -0.96 -0.05 5.53
C ARG A 96 -1.09 -1.42 4.88
N ASP A 97 -1.45 -2.43 5.67
CA ASP A 97 -1.79 -3.77 5.18
C ASP A 97 -3.30 -3.87 4.86
N ARG A 98 -3.62 -4.39 3.68
CA ARG A 98 -4.98 -4.52 3.15
C ARG A 98 -5.89 -5.37 4.03
N ASP A 99 -5.39 -6.53 4.47
CA ASP A 99 -6.20 -7.57 5.10
C ASP A 99 -6.51 -7.23 6.55
N THR A 100 -5.51 -6.71 7.26
CA THR A 100 -5.60 -6.33 8.68
C THR A 100 -6.06 -4.90 8.90
N MET A 101 -5.95 -4.03 7.90
CA MET A 101 -6.16 -2.57 8.00
C MET A 101 -5.19 -1.84 8.95
N ILE A 102 -4.19 -2.54 9.50
CA ILE A 102 -3.21 -1.95 10.41
C ILE A 102 -2.31 -0.98 9.63
N GLN A 103 -2.02 0.16 10.27
CA GLN A 103 -1.10 1.18 9.78
C GLN A 103 0.11 1.24 10.70
N GLU A 104 1.30 1.04 10.16
CA GLU A 104 2.55 1.08 10.90
C GLU A 104 3.49 2.11 10.29
N ARG A 105 4.22 2.83 11.15
CA ARG A 105 5.26 3.76 10.71
C ARG A 105 6.59 3.05 10.65
N ILE A 106 7.19 3.02 9.47
CA ILE A 106 8.43 2.29 9.19
C ILE A 106 9.42 3.14 8.40
N SER A 107 10.71 2.87 8.55
CA SER A 107 11.75 3.45 7.69
C SER A 107 11.53 3.03 6.22
N VAL A 108 11.74 3.96 5.29
CA VAL A 108 11.71 3.71 3.85
C VAL A 108 12.64 2.55 3.46
N GLU A 109 13.78 2.39 4.14
CA GLU A 109 14.75 1.33 3.88
C GLU A 109 14.19 -0.08 4.14
N LYS A 110 13.21 -0.21 5.04
CA LYS A 110 12.58 -1.50 5.37
C LYS A 110 11.49 -1.92 4.38
N LEU A 111 11.05 -1.02 3.49
CA LEU A 111 9.93 -1.29 2.57
C LEU A 111 10.23 -2.48 1.67
N HIS A 112 11.42 -2.53 1.09
CA HIS A 112 11.80 -3.59 0.16
C HIS A 112 11.71 -4.97 0.81
N SER A 113 12.36 -5.13 1.97
CA SER A 113 12.39 -6.41 2.67
C SER A 113 10.99 -6.87 3.12
N ILE A 114 10.16 -5.95 3.62
CA ILE A 114 8.80 -6.28 4.08
C ILE A 114 7.92 -6.74 2.91
N ILE A 115 7.98 -6.02 1.78
CA ILE A 115 7.19 -6.38 0.60
C ILE A 115 7.71 -7.70 0.02
N ALA A 116 9.03 -7.86 -0.13
CA ALA A 116 9.67 -9.07 -0.63
C ALA A 116 9.23 -10.30 0.15
N GLU A 117 9.24 -10.22 1.48
CA GLU A 117 8.86 -11.34 2.34
C GLU A 117 7.41 -11.76 2.14
N LYS A 118 6.48 -10.79 2.02
CA LYS A 118 5.05 -11.06 1.87
C LYS A 118 4.68 -11.55 0.48
N VAL A 119 5.41 -11.12 -0.56
CA VAL A 119 5.12 -11.47 -1.96
C VAL A 119 5.95 -12.65 -2.48
N ASN A 120 6.77 -13.27 -1.65
CA ASN A 120 7.59 -14.41 -2.02
C ASN A 120 6.74 -15.67 -2.23
N ILE A 121 6.68 -16.15 -3.48
CA ILE A 121 5.90 -17.33 -3.86
C ILE A 121 6.46 -18.62 -3.25
N ALA A 122 7.78 -18.77 -3.12
CA ALA A 122 8.39 -19.95 -2.55
C ALA A 122 8.00 -20.10 -1.07
N LYS A 123 7.98 -18.99 -0.32
CA LYS A 123 7.51 -18.97 1.08
C LYS A 123 6.01 -19.27 1.19
N TYR A 124 5.21 -18.93 0.18
CA TYR A 124 3.77 -19.19 0.16
C TYR A 124 3.42 -20.65 -0.18
N LEU A 125 4.28 -21.33 -0.95
CA LEU A 125 4.07 -22.71 -1.39
C LEU A 125 4.74 -23.75 -0.47
N ALA A 126 5.67 -23.31 0.39
CA ALA A 126 6.29 -24.13 1.43
C ALA A 126 5.35 -24.32 2.62
#